data_AF-A0A2V7R0J8-F1
#
_entry.id   AF-A0A2V7R0J8-F1
#
_cell.length_a   1.000
_cell.length_b   1.000
_cell.length_c   1.000
_cell.angle_alpha   90.00
_cell.angle_beta   90.00
_cell.angle_gamma   90.00
#
_symmetry.space_group_name_H-M   'P 1'
#
loop_
_entity.id
_entity.type
_entity.pdbx_description
1 polymer ?
#
loop_
_entity_poly.entity_id
_entity_poly.type
_entity_poly.pdbx_seq_one_letter_code
_entity_poly.pdbx_strand_id
1 'polypeptide(L)'
;MRFAVLLLVASLAAPVLSAQQHAVPSDGQWLIEPGERSGNVRLTIRYGERRYHDSWNSQDDVPMSQLVGLSAAEMGGSGTTVHFRIVRSAGTLTCEGWFEGGKGSGHFTYQPNPDFVAELAKRGINAPPPTAWEQFQMTMAGLGLDLVDELARQRYDRPTAAELARMATHGVDLEYVRDVGARGYHLSDSKSLVRMRDHGVDPEFIESLDSAGYKNLGVENLVRLRDHGVDGDYIADMKEMGYAPANPEELVEARDHGVDPSYIRSLKEAGYERLSLSELRRARDHGVTRGFIQRVKARGYGNPSLDEVIRLRDRGLE
;
A
#
# COMPACT_ATOMS: atom_id res chain seq x y z
N MET A 1 -69.57 -1.49 33.27
CA MET A 1 -68.77 -2.17 32.24
C MET A 1 -67.44 -1.43 32.11
N ARG A 2 -66.33 -2.07 32.51
CA ARG A 2 -64.98 -1.48 32.46
C ARG A 2 -64.32 -1.91 31.14
N PHE A 3 -63.91 -0.95 30.31
CA PHE A 3 -63.16 -1.21 29.08
C PHE A 3 -61.69 -1.48 29.43
N ALA A 4 -61.17 -2.64 29.04
CA ALA A 4 -59.75 -2.96 29.07
C ALA A 4 -59.11 -2.51 27.76
N VAL A 5 -58.04 -1.71 27.84
CA VAL A 5 -57.21 -1.32 26.70
C VAL A 5 -56.10 -2.36 26.56
N LEU A 6 -56.10 -3.14 25.47
CA LEU A 6 -54.97 -3.96 25.06
C LEU A 6 -53.90 -3.05 24.43
N LEU A 7 -52.74 -2.95 25.07
CA LEU A 7 -51.53 -2.37 24.51
C LEU A 7 -50.82 -3.44 23.67
N LEU A 8 -50.89 -3.29 22.34
CA LEU A 8 -50.13 -4.09 21.39
C LEU A 8 -48.70 -3.53 21.34
N VAL A 9 -47.72 -4.25 21.88
CA VAL A 9 -46.30 -3.89 21.74
C VAL A 9 -45.85 -4.36 20.36
N ALA A 10 -45.72 -3.42 19.41
CA ALA A 10 -45.10 -3.68 18.13
C ALA A 10 -43.57 -3.68 18.31
N SER A 11 -42.95 -4.85 18.21
CA SER A 11 -41.50 -5.00 18.12
C SER A 11 -41.01 -4.47 16.77
N LEU A 12 -40.43 -3.27 16.77
CA LEU A 12 -39.68 -2.74 15.64
C LEU A 12 -38.41 -3.57 15.47
N ALA A 13 -38.43 -4.52 14.52
CA ALA A 13 -37.22 -5.12 14.00
C ALA A 13 -36.45 -4.02 13.26
N ALA A 14 -35.31 -3.60 13.82
CA ALA A 14 -34.38 -2.74 13.10
C ALA A 14 -33.90 -3.49 11.84
N PRO A 15 -33.92 -2.86 10.65
CA PRO A 15 -33.35 -3.48 9.48
C PRO A 15 -31.86 -3.66 9.73
N VAL A 16 -31.40 -4.92 9.71
CA VAL A 16 -29.98 -5.22 9.53
C VAL A 16 -29.58 -4.52 8.23
N LEU A 17 -28.62 -3.58 8.29
CA LEU A 17 -28.02 -3.04 7.08
C LEU A 17 -27.50 -4.22 6.28
N SER A 18 -28.19 -4.53 5.18
CA SER A 18 -27.71 -5.51 4.21
C SER A 18 -26.36 -5.00 3.73
N ALA A 19 -25.29 -5.74 4.02
CA ALA A 19 -24.01 -5.51 3.37
C ALA A 19 -24.29 -5.42 1.88
N GLN A 20 -23.83 -4.35 1.24
CA GLN A 20 -24.03 -4.12 -0.18
C GLN A 20 -23.47 -5.34 -0.91
N GLN A 21 -24.35 -6.22 -1.38
CA GLN A 21 -23.95 -7.42 -2.10
C GLN A 21 -23.34 -6.91 -3.40
N HIS A 22 -22.01 -6.89 -3.47
CA HIS A 22 -21.32 -6.67 -4.74
C HIS A 22 -21.74 -7.81 -5.66
N ALA A 23 -22.57 -7.50 -6.64
CA ALA A 23 -22.93 -8.44 -7.69
C ALA A 23 -21.63 -8.79 -8.43
N VAL A 24 -21.33 -10.07 -8.51
CA VAL A 24 -20.21 -10.53 -9.33
C VAL A 24 -20.53 -10.19 -10.78
N PRO A 25 -19.64 -9.47 -11.49
CA PRO A 25 -19.91 -9.14 -12.88
C PRO A 25 -19.97 -10.44 -13.69
N SER A 26 -21.13 -10.71 -14.30
CA SER A 26 -21.25 -11.76 -15.32
C SER A 26 -20.46 -11.40 -16.57
N ASP A 27 -20.34 -10.11 -16.83
CA ASP A 27 -19.71 -9.52 -17.99
C ASP A 27 -19.13 -8.14 -17.69
N GLY A 28 -18.33 -7.65 -18.63
CA GLY A 28 -17.77 -6.32 -18.59
C GLY A 28 -16.94 -6.05 -19.83
N GLN A 29 -16.09 -5.03 -19.76
CA GLN A 29 -15.21 -4.63 -20.86
C GLN A 29 -13.75 -4.82 -20.48
N TRP A 30 -12.93 -5.12 -21.49
CA TRP A 30 -11.48 -5.14 -21.36
C TRP A 30 -10.86 -4.15 -22.33
N LEU A 31 -9.71 -3.61 -21.92
CA LEU A 31 -8.82 -2.81 -22.74
C LEU A 31 -7.40 -3.35 -22.52
N ILE A 32 -6.69 -3.58 -23.62
CA ILE A 32 -5.31 -4.03 -23.62
C ILE A 32 -4.47 -3.00 -24.38
N GLU A 33 -3.39 -2.55 -23.75
CA GLU A 33 -2.40 -1.65 -24.34
C GLU A 33 -0.99 -2.25 -24.23
N PRO A 34 -0.05 -1.85 -25.10
CA PRO A 34 1.33 -2.27 -24.96
C PRO A 34 1.89 -1.95 -23.57
N GLY A 35 2.54 -2.93 -22.94
CA GLY A 35 3.26 -2.74 -21.68
C GLY A 35 4.56 -1.96 -21.89
N GLU A 36 5.21 -1.62 -20.78
CA GLU A 36 6.53 -1.00 -20.78
C GLU A 36 7.62 -2.01 -21.19
N ARG A 37 7.42 -3.29 -20.83
CA ARG A 37 8.33 -4.38 -21.19
C ARG A 37 7.81 -5.14 -22.40
N SER A 38 8.72 -5.43 -23.34
CA SER A 38 8.41 -6.27 -24.50
C SER A 38 7.88 -7.64 -24.06
N GLY A 39 6.78 -8.08 -24.66
CA GLY A 39 6.11 -9.34 -24.33
C GLY A 39 5.07 -9.23 -23.21
N ASN A 40 4.89 -8.03 -22.65
CA ASN A 40 3.85 -7.76 -21.66
C ASN A 40 2.84 -6.72 -22.18
N VAL A 41 1.68 -6.70 -21.53
CA VAL A 41 0.60 -5.77 -21.82
C VAL A 41 0.05 -5.15 -20.55
N ARG A 42 -0.48 -3.93 -20.67
CA ARG A 42 -1.32 -3.33 -19.64
C ARG A 42 -2.76 -3.78 -19.85
N LEU A 43 -3.38 -4.31 -18.81
CA LEU A 43 -4.77 -4.79 -18.85
C LEU A 43 -5.66 -3.92 -17.96
N THR A 44 -6.71 -3.38 -18.55
CA THR A 44 -7.78 -2.68 -17.83
C THR A 44 -9.08 -3.47 -17.98
N ILE A 45 -9.77 -3.68 -16.87
CA ILE A 45 -11.04 -4.41 -16.79
C ILE A 45 -12.08 -3.49 -16.18
N ARG A 46 -13.15 -3.21 -16.91
CA ARG A 46 -14.27 -2.39 -16.48
C ARG A 46 -15.49 -3.26 -16.28
N TYR A 47 -16.18 -3.08 -15.16
CA TYR A 47 -17.32 -3.92 -14.80
C TYR A 47 -18.31 -3.13 -13.93
N GLY A 48 -19.52 -3.67 -13.75
CA GLY A 48 -20.59 -3.03 -12.99
C GLY A 48 -21.79 -2.65 -13.86
N GLU A 49 -22.87 -2.22 -13.21
CA GLU A 49 -24.17 -1.96 -13.84
C GLU A 49 -24.61 -0.50 -13.75
N ARG A 50 -25.15 0.04 -14.86
CA ARG A 50 -25.92 1.30 -15.03
C ARG A 50 -25.41 2.55 -14.28
N ARG A 51 -25.50 2.58 -12.95
CA ARG A 51 -25.13 3.71 -12.08
C ARG A 51 -23.80 3.52 -11.35
N TYR A 52 -23.28 2.30 -11.29
CA TYR A 52 -22.01 1.98 -10.64
C TYR A 52 -21.14 1.22 -11.63
N HIS A 53 -20.03 1.83 -12.03
CA HIS A 53 -19.00 1.19 -12.83
C HIS A 53 -17.71 1.27 -12.04
N ASP A 54 -17.06 0.12 -11.91
CA ASP A 54 -15.72 0.01 -11.36
C ASP A 54 -14.74 -0.30 -12.49
N SER A 55 -13.48 0.08 -12.27
CA SER A 55 -12.39 -0.24 -13.18
C SER A 55 -11.26 -0.83 -12.35
N TRP A 56 -10.84 -2.02 -12.72
CA TRP A 56 -9.61 -2.62 -12.27
C TRP A 56 -8.52 -2.40 -13.34
N ASN A 57 -7.32 -2.06 -12.90
CA ASN A 57 -6.15 -1.98 -13.76
C ASN A 57 -5.11 -2.95 -13.22
N SER A 58 -4.39 -3.60 -14.11
CA SER A 58 -3.26 -4.44 -13.72
C SER A 58 -2.21 -3.59 -12.99
N GLN A 59 -1.86 -4.00 -11.77
CA GLN A 59 -0.84 -3.33 -10.98
C GLN A 59 0.53 -3.40 -11.69
N ASP A 60 0.83 -4.56 -12.27
CA ASP A 60 1.96 -4.80 -13.14
C ASP A 60 1.53 -5.17 -14.55
N ASP A 61 2.47 -5.00 -15.48
CA ASP A 61 2.42 -5.50 -16.85
C ASP A 61 2.13 -7.03 -16.88
N VAL A 62 1.03 -7.42 -17.53
CA VAL A 62 0.59 -8.81 -17.66
C VAL A 62 1.38 -9.51 -18.76
N PRO A 63 2.03 -10.66 -18.49
CA PRO A 63 2.70 -11.44 -19.52
C PRO A 63 1.71 -11.94 -20.58
N MET A 64 2.08 -11.82 -21.86
CA MET A 64 1.27 -12.31 -22.99
C MET A 64 0.91 -13.80 -22.87
N SER A 65 1.76 -14.61 -22.23
CA SER A 65 1.50 -16.03 -21.99
C SER A 65 0.26 -16.31 -21.14
N GLN A 66 -0.27 -15.32 -20.42
CA GLN A 66 -1.49 -15.44 -19.64
C GLN A 66 -2.76 -15.18 -20.49
N LEU A 67 -2.61 -14.66 -21.70
CA LEU A 67 -3.70 -14.42 -22.67
C LEU A 67 -3.81 -15.62 -23.61
N VAL A 68 -4.36 -16.72 -23.08
CA VAL A 68 -4.44 -18.00 -23.76
C VAL A 68 -5.31 -17.89 -25.02
N GLY A 69 -4.70 -18.11 -26.18
CA GLY A 69 -5.37 -18.00 -27.49
C GLY A 69 -5.19 -16.65 -28.18
N LEU A 70 -4.41 -15.72 -27.62
CA LEU A 70 -4.04 -14.47 -28.28
C LEU A 70 -2.57 -14.49 -28.75
N SER A 71 -2.35 -14.21 -30.03
CA SER A 71 -1.01 -14.13 -30.62
C SER A 71 -0.54 -12.68 -30.82
N ALA A 72 0.78 -12.48 -30.87
CA ALA A 72 1.36 -11.17 -31.16
C ALA A 72 0.98 -10.62 -32.55
N ALA A 73 0.77 -11.51 -33.53
CA ALA A 73 0.33 -11.13 -34.87
C ALA A 73 -1.10 -10.57 -34.86
N GLU A 74 -2.01 -11.18 -34.10
CA GLU A 74 -3.39 -10.68 -33.95
C GLU A 74 -3.42 -9.32 -33.27
N MET A 75 -2.59 -9.10 -32.25
CA MET A 75 -2.49 -7.79 -31.60
C MET A 75 -1.97 -6.69 -32.52
N GLY A 76 -1.01 -7.02 -33.39
CA GLY A 76 -0.45 -6.09 -34.37
C GLY A 76 -1.32 -5.88 -35.61
N GLY A 77 -2.44 -6.59 -35.73
CA GLY A 77 -3.35 -6.51 -36.86
C GLY A 77 -4.05 -5.16 -37.00
N SER A 78 -4.76 -4.99 -38.13
CA SER A 78 -5.62 -3.83 -38.38
C SER A 78 -7.08 -4.29 -38.32
N GLY A 79 -7.75 -4.03 -37.19
CA GLY A 79 -9.15 -4.42 -36.96
C GLY A 79 -9.36 -5.92 -36.82
N THR A 80 -8.37 -6.67 -36.32
CA THR A 80 -8.45 -8.13 -36.19
C THR A 80 -9.35 -8.52 -35.03
N THR A 81 -10.39 -9.31 -35.28
CA THR A 81 -11.26 -9.87 -34.23
C THR A 81 -10.57 -11.00 -33.49
N VAL A 82 -10.68 -11.05 -32.17
CA VAL A 82 -9.99 -12.03 -31.32
C VAL A 82 -10.95 -12.69 -30.35
N HIS A 83 -10.64 -13.94 -30.01
CA HIS A 83 -11.24 -14.67 -28.90
C HIS A 83 -10.12 -15.33 -28.11
N PHE A 84 -10.00 -14.98 -26.83
CA PHE A 84 -8.94 -15.50 -25.96
C PHE A 84 -9.45 -15.64 -24.53
N ARG A 85 -8.67 -16.28 -23.68
CA ARG A 85 -9.00 -16.49 -22.27
C ARG A 85 -7.89 -16.02 -21.36
N ILE A 86 -8.27 -15.47 -20.22
CA ILE A 86 -7.36 -15.23 -19.10
C ILE A 86 -7.69 -16.27 -18.04
N VAL A 87 -6.84 -17.29 -17.90
CA VAL A 87 -7.06 -18.41 -16.98
C VAL A 87 -6.21 -18.19 -15.74
N ARG A 88 -6.87 -18.05 -14.59
CA ARG A 88 -6.23 -17.90 -13.27
C ARG A 88 -6.74 -18.98 -12.33
N SER A 89 -6.07 -19.14 -11.19
CA SER A 89 -6.43 -20.13 -10.18
C SER A 89 -7.89 -19.99 -9.73
N ALA A 90 -8.32 -18.78 -9.37
CA ALA A 90 -9.66 -18.53 -8.83
C ALA A 90 -10.79 -18.43 -9.88
N GLY A 91 -10.46 -18.32 -11.18
CA GLY A 91 -11.47 -18.12 -12.21
C GLY A 91 -10.90 -17.85 -13.60
N THR A 92 -11.79 -17.77 -14.59
CA THR A 92 -11.46 -17.51 -15.99
C THR A 92 -12.25 -16.31 -16.50
N LEU A 93 -11.57 -15.42 -17.23
CA LEU A 93 -12.22 -14.46 -18.11
C LEU A 93 -12.20 -15.01 -19.54
N THR A 94 -13.36 -15.06 -20.19
CA THR A 94 -13.47 -15.37 -21.62
C THR A 94 -13.70 -14.07 -22.37
N CYS A 95 -12.76 -13.71 -23.24
CA CYS A 95 -12.67 -12.39 -23.85
C CYS A 95 -12.95 -12.47 -25.35
N GLU A 96 -13.81 -11.57 -25.82
CA GLU A 96 -14.09 -11.35 -27.25
C GLU A 96 -13.93 -9.87 -27.58
N GLY A 97 -13.36 -9.56 -28.74
CA GLY A 97 -13.20 -8.18 -29.17
C GLY A 97 -12.30 -8.07 -30.39
N TRP A 98 -11.52 -7.00 -30.44
CA TRP A 98 -10.68 -6.71 -31.59
C TRP A 98 -9.41 -5.96 -31.19
N PHE A 99 -8.41 -6.00 -32.08
CA PHE A 99 -7.16 -5.27 -31.98
C PHE A 99 -6.88 -4.41 -33.22
N GLU A 100 -6.26 -3.25 -32.98
CA GLU A 100 -5.72 -2.38 -34.01
C GLU A 100 -4.42 -1.73 -33.50
N GLY A 101 -3.33 -1.94 -34.25
CA GLY A 101 -2.05 -1.26 -33.99
C GLY A 101 -1.49 -1.52 -32.58
N GLY A 102 -1.65 -2.74 -32.06
CA GLY A 102 -1.16 -3.13 -30.73
C GLY A 102 -2.09 -2.80 -29.57
N LYS A 103 -3.23 -2.15 -29.82
CA LYS A 103 -4.26 -1.86 -28.81
C LYS A 103 -5.49 -2.69 -29.07
N GLY A 104 -6.10 -3.22 -28.02
CA GLY A 104 -7.29 -4.05 -28.15
C GLY A 104 -8.37 -3.66 -27.16
N SER A 105 -9.63 -3.89 -27.55
CA SER A 105 -10.77 -3.71 -26.66
C SER A 105 -11.89 -4.69 -26.98
N GLY A 106 -12.73 -4.96 -25.98
CA GLY A 106 -13.84 -5.86 -26.15
C GLY A 106 -14.62 -6.11 -24.87
N HIS A 107 -15.35 -7.22 -24.87
CA HIS A 107 -16.14 -7.67 -23.73
C HIS A 107 -15.56 -8.96 -23.16
N PHE A 108 -15.77 -9.19 -21.87
CA PHE A 108 -15.47 -10.46 -21.25
C PHE A 108 -16.70 -11.02 -20.56
N THR A 109 -16.72 -12.33 -20.37
CA THR A 109 -17.56 -13.00 -19.37
C THR A 109 -16.68 -13.64 -18.30
N TYR A 110 -17.16 -13.71 -17.07
CA TYR A 110 -16.42 -14.29 -15.94
C TYR A 110 -17.03 -15.61 -15.49
N GLN A 111 -16.16 -16.60 -15.25
CA GLN A 111 -16.52 -17.88 -14.67
C GLN A 111 -15.63 -18.19 -13.45
N PRO A 112 -16.21 -18.36 -12.24
CA PRO A 112 -15.44 -18.77 -11.07
C PRO A 112 -14.97 -20.22 -11.20
N ASN A 113 -13.86 -20.55 -10.54
CA ASN A 113 -13.29 -21.90 -10.55
C ASN A 113 -13.67 -22.69 -9.28
N PRO A 114 -14.62 -23.65 -9.34
CA PRO A 114 -15.01 -24.45 -8.18
C PRO A 114 -13.88 -25.36 -7.65
N ASP A 115 -12.93 -25.78 -8.50
CA ASP A 115 -11.80 -26.60 -8.06
C ASP A 115 -10.86 -25.82 -7.14
N PHE A 116 -10.70 -24.51 -7.37
CA PHE A 116 -9.93 -23.64 -6.49
C PHE A 116 -10.56 -23.54 -5.10
N VAL A 117 -11.89 -23.44 -5.02
CA VAL A 117 -12.62 -23.47 -3.73
C VAL A 117 -12.40 -24.79 -3.00
N ALA A 118 -12.43 -25.92 -3.74
CA ALA A 118 -12.15 -27.23 -3.16
C ALA A 118 -10.71 -27.34 -2.64
N GLU A 119 -9.73 -26.78 -3.36
CA GLU A 119 -8.33 -26.73 -2.94
C GLU A 119 -8.08 -25.83 -1.72
N LEU A 120 -8.78 -24.69 -1.63
CA LEU A 120 -8.78 -23.85 -0.43
C LEU A 120 -9.38 -24.61 0.77
N ALA A 121 -10.47 -25.35 0.56
CA ALA A 121 -11.08 -26.15 1.61
C ALA A 121 -10.14 -27.26 2.14
N LYS A 122 -9.34 -27.90 1.27
CA LYS A 122 -8.29 -28.86 1.69
C LYS A 122 -7.23 -28.22 2.58
N ARG A 123 -6.99 -26.92 2.43
CA ARG A 123 -6.11 -26.08 3.26
C ARG A 123 -6.83 -25.51 4.49
N GLY A 124 -8.08 -25.90 4.71
CA GLY A 124 -8.93 -25.44 5.80
C GLY A 124 -9.56 -24.06 5.57
N ILE A 125 -9.47 -23.46 4.39
CA ILE A 125 -10.03 -22.14 4.12
C ILE A 125 -11.45 -22.32 3.54
N ASN A 126 -12.41 -22.62 4.41
CA ASN A 126 -13.78 -22.99 4.03
C ASN A 126 -14.88 -22.52 5.00
N ALA A 127 -14.57 -21.71 6.01
CA ALA A 127 -15.54 -21.25 6.99
C ALA A 127 -15.39 -19.73 7.26
N PRO A 128 -16.21 -18.86 6.62
CA PRO A 128 -17.14 -19.20 5.53
C PRO A 128 -16.38 -19.58 4.24
N PRO A 129 -17.04 -20.29 3.29
CA PRO A 129 -16.46 -20.54 1.97
C PRO A 129 -16.31 -19.22 1.20
N PRO A 130 -15.36 -19.14 0.23
CA PRO A 130 -15.20 -17.96 -0.62
C PRO A 130 -16.49 -17.60 -1.34
N THR A 131 -16.95 -16.38 -1.15
CA THR A 131 -18.01 -15.79 -1.98
C THR A 131 -17.54 -15.69 -3.43
N ALA A 132 -18.49 -15.60 -4.36
CA ALA A 132 -18.14 -15.42 -5.76
C ALA A 132 -17.41 -14.09 -6.02
N TRP A 133 -17.68 -13.06 -5.19
CA TRP A 133 -16.99 -11.77 -5.25
C TRP A 133 -15.53 -11.86 -4.81
N GLU A 134 -15.25 -12.55 -3.70
CA GLU A 134 -13.88 -12.81 -3.25
C GLU A 134 -13.10 -13.62 -4.30
N GLN A 135 -13.74 -14.60 -4.95
CA GLN A 135 -13.13 -15.34 -6.07
C GLN A 135 -12.84 -14.44 -7.27
N PHE A 136 -13.74 -13.50 -7.58
CA PHE A 136 -13.51 -12.52 -8.64
C PHE A 136 -12.32 -11.61 -8.29
N GLN A 137 -12.25 -11.08 -7.07
CA GLN A 137 -11.13 -10.25 -6.60
C GLN A 137 -9.80 -11.02 -6.68
N MET A 138 -9.76 -12.27 -6.22
CA MET A 138 -8.58 -13.13 -6.32
C MET A 138 -8.20 -13.44 -7.77
N THR A 139 -9.19 -13.61 -8.67
CA THR A 139 -8.95 -13.80 -10.11
C THR A 139 -8.30 -12.57 -10.71
N MET A 140 -8.84 -11.39 -10.43
CA MET A 140 -8.34 -10.13 -10.96
C MET A 140 -6.91 -9.85 -10.50
N ALA A 141 -6.64 -10.02 -9.21
CA ALA A 141 -5.30 -9.87 -8.65
C ALA A 141 -4.34 -11.03 -8.99
N GLY A 142 -4.82 -12.09 -9.64
CA GLY A 142 -3.98 -13.24 -10.01
C GLY A 142 -3.50 -14.09 -8.83
N LEU A 143 -4.18 -14.04 -7.69
CA LEU A 143 -3.82 -14.80 -6.49
C LEU A 143 -3.97 -16.31 -6.74
N GLY A 144 -2.93 -17.07 -6.39
CA GLY A 144 -2.88 -18.52 -6.52
C GLY A 144 -2.78 -19.27 -5.19
N LEU A 145 -2.82 -20.60 -5.28
CA LEU A 145 -2.63 -21.49 -4.12
C LEU A 145 -1.18 -21.46 -3.61
N ASP A 146 -0.24 -21.06 -4.44
CA ASP A 146 1.16 -20.85 -4.11
C ASP A 146 1.36 -19.81 -2.99
N LEU A 147 0.61 -18.70 -3.01
CA LEU A 147 0.59 -17.74 -1.90
C LEU A 147 0.07 -18.39 -0.60
N VAL A 148 -0.98 -19.19 -0.69
CA VAL A 148 -1.56 -19.87 0.49
C VAL A 148 -0.56 -20.86 1.09
N ASP A 149 0.09 -21.64 0.23
CA ASP A 149 1.11 -22.61 0.62
C ASP A 149 2.35 -21.90 1.21
N GLU A 150 2.71 -20.73 0.68
CA GLU A 150 3.79 -19.89 1.20
C GLU A 150 3.49 -19.34 2.59
N LEU A 151 2.27 -18.81 2.82
CA LEU A 151 1.84 -18.35 4.15
C LEU A 151 1.91 -19.48 5.18
N ALA A 152 1.42 -20.67 4.83
CA ALA A 152 1.50 -21.84 5.70
C ALA A 152 2.96 -22.26 5.97
N ARG A 153 3.82 -22.24 4.96
CA ARG A 153 5.25 -22.54 5.07
C ARG A 153 5.96 -21.60 6.04
N GLN A 154 5.61 -20.31 6.01
CA GLN A 154 6.14 -19.29 6.90
C GLN A 154 5.42 -19.23 8.27
N ARG A 155 4.46 -20.12 8.53
CA ARG A 155 3.70 -20.24 9.79
C ARG A 155 2.81 -19.05 10.13
N TYR A 156 2.29 -18.36 9.11
CA TYR A 156 1.20 -17.42 9.31
C TYR A 156 -0.06 -18.14 9.81
N ASP A 157 -0.85 -17.44 10.60
CA ASP A 157 -2.22 -17.78 10.89
C ASP A 157 -2.97 -17.99 9.58
N ARG A 158 -3.70 -19.09 9.51
CA ARG A 158 -4.45 -19.46 8.31
C ARG A 158 -5.48 -18.37 8.00
N PRO A 159 -5.39 -17.68 6.86
CA PRO A 159 -6.32 -16.63 6.50
C PRO A 159 -7.69 -17.21 6.11
N THR A 160 -8.72 -16.41 6.30
CA THR A 160 -10.05 -16.61 5.69
C THR A 160 -10.02 -16.27 4.20
N ALA A 161 -11.05 -16.69 3.45
CA ALA A 161 -11.21 -16.31 2.05
C ALA A 161 -11.28 -14.78 1.86
N ALA A 162 -11.96 -14.09 2.79
CA ALA A 162 -12.03 -12.63 2.83
C ALA A 162 -10.65 -11.97 3.01
N GLU A 163 -9.81 -12.54 3.88
CA GLU A 163 -8.45 -12.03 4.10
C GLU A 163 -7.56 -12.29 2.88
N LEU A 164 -7.68 -13.44 2.21
CA LEU A 164 -6.98 -13.68 0.93
C LEU A 164 -7.41 -12.69 -0.16
N ALA A 165 -8.72 -12.47 -0.31
CA ALA A 165 -9.22 -11.48 -1.28
C ALA A 165 -8.70 -10.08 -0.97
N ARG A 166 -8.66 -9.70 0.31
CA ARG A 166 -8.07 -8.42 0.76
C ARG A 166 -6.56 -8.35 0.47
N MET A 167 -5.79 -9.40 0.76
CA MET A 167 -4.38 -9.45 0.37
C MET A 167 -4.20 -9.19 -1.12
N ALA A 168 -5.02 -9.86 -1.94
CA ALA A 168 -5.00 -9.71 -3.39
C ALA A 168 -5.26 -8.27 -3.84
N THR A 169 -6.30 -7.61 -3.32
CA THR A 169 -6.65 -6.24 -3.75
C THR A 169 -5.72 -5.17 -3.20
N HIS A 170 -4.97 -5.47 -2.14
CA HIS A 170 -4.00 -4.58 -1.53
C HIS A 170 -2.55 -4.89 -1.99
N GLY A 171 -2.38 -5.75 -3.00
CA GLY A 171 -1.07 -5.99 -3.63
C GLY A 171 -0.11 -6.84 -2.79
N VAL A 172 -0.63 -7.66 -1.87
CA VAL A 172 0.14 -8.64 -1.10
C VAL A 172 0.14 -9.96 -1.86
N ASP A 173 1.18 -10.17 -2.68
CA ASP A 173 1.36 -11.36 -3.51
C ASP A 173 2.45 -12.31 -2.96
N LEU A 174 2.72 -13.38 -3.72
CA LEU A 174 3.72 -14.39 -3.35
C LEU A 174 5.14 -13.83 -3.22
N GLU A 175 5.52 -12.92 -4.13
CA GLU A 175 6.86 -12.34 -4.17
C GLU A 175 7.07 -11.45 -2.94
N TYR A 176 6.11 -10.57 -2.67
CA TYR A 176 6.13 -9.70 -1.50
C TYR A 176 6.24 -10.49 -0.18
N VAL A 177 5.45 -11.56 -0.01
CA VAL A 177 5.51 -12.40 1.21
C VAL A 177 6.87 -13.11 1.35
N ARG A 178 7.47 -13.55 0.25
CA ARG A 178 8.82 -14.16 0.27
C ARG A 178 9.89 -13.14 0.60
N ASP A 179 9.83 -11.96 0.01
CA ASP A 179 10.84 -10.92 0.14
C ASP A 179 10.84 -10.29 1.53
N VAL A 180 9.65 -10.09 2.12
CA VAL A 180 9.50 -9.67 3.52
C VAL A 180 10.06 -10.74 4.44
N GLY A 181 9.70 -12.02 4.23
CA GLY A 181 10.22 -13.14 5.02
C GLY A 181 11.74 -13.31 4.90
N ALA A 182 12.32 -13.10 3.72
CA ALA A 182 13.76 -13.15 3.47
C ALA A 182 14.55 -12.07 4.24
N ARG A 183 13.88 -10.96 4.57
CA ARG A 183 14.41 -9.86 5.41
C ARG A 183 14.21 -10.11 6.91
N GLY A 184 13.80 -11.31 7.30
CA GLY A 184 13.67 -11.73 8.70
C GLY A 184 12.31 -11.39 9.34
N TYR A 185 11.36 -10.89 8.56
CA TYR A 185 10.03 -10.54 9.04
C TYR A 185 9.08 -11.74 8.98
N HIS A 186 9.14 -12.57 10.02
CA HIS A 186 8.23 -13.70 10.22
C HIS A 186 7.02 -13.29 11.07
N LEU A 187 6.05 -12.64 10.43
CA LEU A 187 4.84 -12.17 11.10
C LEU A 187 3.87 -13.33 11.36
N SER A 188 3.01 -13.19 12.37
CA SER A 188 1.99 -14.20 12.67
C SER A 188 0.74 -14.06 11.82
N ASP A 189 0.38 -12.86 11.38
CA ASP A 189 -0.91 -12.60 10.75
C ASP A 189 -0.78 -11.90 9.38
N SER A 190 -1.73 -12.17 8.49
CA SER A 190 -1.75 -11.57 7.14
C SER A 190 -2.21 -10.12 7.12
N LYS A 191 -2.89 -9.63 8.16
CA LYS A 191 -3.36 -8.24 8.22
C LYS A 191 -2.19 -7.28 8.38
N SER A 192 -1.14 -7.68 9.09
CA SER A 192 0.11 -6.95 9.21
C SER A 192 0.80 -6.78 7.85
N LEU A 193 0.78 -7.81 6.99
CA LEU A 193 1.30 -7.71 5.62
C LEU A 193 0.51 -6.70 4.78
N VAL A 194 -0.82 -6.76 4.85
CA VAL A 194 -1.72 -5.81 4.18
C VAL A 194 -1.44 -4.38 4.68
N ARG A 195 -1.34 -4.19 5.99
CA ARG A 195 -1.04 -2.89 6.59
C ARG A 195 0.30 -2.33 6.11
N MET A 196 1.36 -3.13 6.11
CA MET A 196 2.65 -2.70 5.58
C MET A 196 2.53 -2.25 4.11
N ARG A 197 1.88 -3.06 3.28
CA ARG A 197 1.72 -2.77 1.85
C ARG A 197 0.90 -1.51 1.59
N ASP A 198 -0.18 -1.31 2.35
CA ASP A 198 -1.05 -0.12 2.26
C ASP A 198 -0.33 1.18 2.57
N HIS A 199 0.63 1.13 3.50
CA HIS A 199 1.47 2.26 3.87
C HIS A 199 2.75 2.36 3.02
N GLY A 200 2.86 1.54 1.98
CA GLY A 200 4.00 1.56 1.06
C GLY A 200 5.29 1.01 1.65
N VAL A 201 5.24 0.20 2.70
CA VAL A 201 6.41 -0.52 3.21
C VAL A 201 6.71 -1.67 2.24
N ASP A 202 7.68 -1.45 1.35
CA ASP A 202 8.17 -2.42 0.37
C ASP A 202 9.50 -3.06 0.83
N PRO A 203 9.92 -4.18 0.22
CA PRO A 203 11.16 -4.85 0.60
C PRO A 203 12.40 -3.95 0.45
N GLU A 204 12.43 -3.07 -0.54
CA GLU A 204 13.49 -2.09 -0.77
C GLU A 204 13.59 -1.09 0.39
N PHE A 205 12.46 -0.60 0.90
CA PHE A 205 12.41 0.28 2.06
C PHE A 205 12.94 -0.41 3.32
N ILE A 206 12.51 -1.65 3.59
CA ILE A 206 13.04 -2.44 4.72
C ILE A 206 14.56 -2.59 4.62
N GLU A 207 15.07 -2.92 3.43
CA GLU A 207 16.51 -3.07 3.18
C GLU A 207 17.29 -1.76 3.35
N SER A 208 16.69 -0.63 2.99
CA SER A 208 17.27 0.69 3.20
C SER A 208 17.45 1.01 4.69
N LEU A 209 16.47 0.67 5.53
CA LEU A 209 16.53 0.86 6.99
C LEU A 209 17.56 -0.07 7.63
N ASP A 210 17.59 -1.34 7.20
CA ASP A 210 18.57 -2.33 7.64
C ASP A 210 20.01 -1.89 7.34
N SER A 211 20.23 -1.36 6.14
CA SER A 211 21.51 -0.82 5.69
C SER A 211 21.94 0.42 6.48
N ALA A 212 20.96 1.23 6.90
CA ALA A 212 21.18 2.38 7.76
C ALA A 212 21.43 2.00 9.24
N GLY A 213 21.17 0.75 9.61
CA GLY A 213 21.43 0.17 10.94
C GLY A 213 20.18 -0.02 11.81
N TYR A 214 18.99 0.29 11.30
CA TYR A 214 17.73 0.10 12.01
C TYR A 214 17.09 -1.23 11.65
N LYS A 215 17.58 -2.29 12.31
CA LYS A 215 17.18 -3.67 12.03
C LYS A 215 16.05 -4.17 12.93
N ASN A 216 15.30 -5.15 12.44
CA ASN A 216 14.25 -5.85 13.21
C ASN A 216 13.21 -4.89 13.82
N LEU A 217 12.89 -3.81 13.13
CA LEU A 217 11.85 -2.88 13.56
C LEU A 217 10.49 -3.57 13.56
N GLY A 218 9.66 -3.33 14.57
CA GLY A 218 8.27 -3.80 14.55
C GLY A 218 7.47 -3.18 13.40
N VAL A 219 6.38 -3.84 13.01
CA VAL A 219 5.48 -3.39 11.92
C VAL A 219 5.06 -1.93 12.08
N GLU A 220 4.67 -1.52 13.29
CA GLU A 220 4.24 -0.14 13.54
C GLU A 220 5.37 0.88 13.36
N ASN A 221 6.62 0.52 13.66
CA ASN A 221 7.75 1.41 13.42
C ASN A 221 8.06 1.51 11.92
N LEU A 222 7.98 0.41 11.16
CA LEU A 222 8.17 0.45 9.70
C LEU A 222 7.13 1.35 9.04
N VAL A 223 5.85 1.16 9.39
CA VAL A 223 4.74 1.97 8.88
C VAL A 223 4.95 3.43 9.25
N ARG A 224 5.27 3.72 10.51
CA ARG A 224 5.48 5.09 10.99
C ARG A 224 6.64 5.79 10.28
N LEU A 225 7.78 5.12 10.10
CA LEU A 225 8.92 5.71 9.38
C LEU A 225 8.55 6.03 7.93
N ARG A 226 7.84 5.10 7.25
CA ARG A 226 7.42 5.30 5.87
C ARG A 226 6.42 6.45 5.72
N ASP A 227 5.39 6.50 6.57
CA ASP A 227 4.35 7.53 6.56
C ASP A 227 4.92 8.95 6.77
N HIS A 228 5.97 9.05 7.60
CA HIS A 228 6.62 10.32 7.94
C HIS A 228 7.84 10.64 7.05
N GLY A 229 8.08 9.85 6.00
CA GLY A 229 9.15 10.11 5.03
C GLY A 229 10.57 9.99 5.62
N VAL A 230 10.74 9.08 6.57
CA VAL A 230 12.03 8.68 7.14
C VAL A 230 12.49 7.42 6.43
N ASP A 231 13.23 7.59 5.34
CA ASP A 231 13.82 6.55 4.51
C ASP A 231 15.33 6.41 4.75
N GLY A 232 15.95 5.41 4.11
CA GLY A 232 17.40 5.16 4.23
C GLY A 232 18.25 6.38 3.87
N ASP A 233 17.84 7.18 2.88
CA ASP A 233 18.55 8.39 2.45
C ASP A 233 18.53 9.47 3.53
N TYR A 234 17.36 9.79 4.08
CA TYR A 234 17.26 10.74 5.18
C TYR A 234 18.05 10.28 6.41
N ILE A 235 18.00 8.98 6.75
CA ILE A 235 18.77 8.43 7.87
C ILE A 235 20.28 8.57 7.62
N ALA A 236 20.74 8.26 6.40
CA ALA A 236 22.14 8.41 6.03
C ALA A 236 22.61 9.87 6.16
N ASP A 237 21.83 10.81 5.64
CA ASP A 237 22.15 12.24 5.74
C ASP A 237 22.20 12.72 7.21
N MET A 238 21.26 12.27 8.04
CA MET A 238 21.25 12.62 9.48
C MET A 238 22.47 12.06 10.20
N LYS A 239 22.91 10.84 9.83
CA LYS A 239 24.12 10.21 10.34
C LYS A 239 25.38 10.97 9.94
N GLU A 240 25.47 11.47 8.71
CA GLU A 240 26.57 12.34 8.27
C GLU A 240 26.64 13.65 9.07
N MET A 241 25.47 14.16 9.49
CA MET A 241 25.37 15.32 10.36
C MET A 241 25.68 15.00 11.85
N GLY A 242 25.95 13.73 12.17
CA GLY A 242 26.31 13.26 13.52
C GLY A 242 25.14 12.77 14.36
N TYR A 243 23.97 12.53 13.76
CA TYR A 243 22.76 12.08 14.44
C TYR A 243 22.39 10.65 14.04
N ALA A 244 22.55 9.72 14.97
CA ALA A 244 22.16 8.32 14.80
C ALA A 244 21.50 7.81 16.10
N PRO A 245 20.29 8.29 16.44
CA PRO A 245 19.61 7.91 17.68
C PRO A 245 19.26 6.42 17.67
N ALA A 246 19.37 5.75 18.81
CA ALA A 246 18.98 4.34 18.91
C ALA A 246 17.48 4.15 18.69
N ASN A 247 16.66 5.13 19.09
CA ASN A 247 15.24 5.16 18.83
C ASN A 247 14.95 5.89 17.51
N PRO A 248 14.46 5.21 16.46
CA PRO A 248 14.15 5.86 15.18
C PRO A 248 13.00 6.88 15.28
N GLU A 249 12.19 6.84 16.34
CA GLU A 249 11.15 7.84 16.60
C GLU A 249 11.73 9.27 16.68
N GLU A 250 12.96 9.43 17.18
CA GLU A 250 13.61 10.74 17.23
C GLU A 250 13.87 11.31 15.82
N LEU A 251 14.03 10.45 14.81
CA LEU A 251 14.17 10.87 13.42
C LEU A 251 12.83 11.26 12.81
N VAL A 252 11.75 10.57 13.18
CA VAL A 252 10.36 10.94 12.84
C VAL A 252 10.04 12.32 13.40
N GLU A 253 10.27 12.54 14.70
CA GLU A 253 10.04 13.84 15.35
C GLU A 253 10.90 14.95 14.72
N ALA A 254 12.17 14.67 14.38
CA ALA A 254 13.00 15.63 13.68
C ALA A 254 12.42 15.98 12.30
N ARG A 255 12.03 14.98 11.52
CA ARG A 255 11.52 15.14 10.15
C ARG A 255 10.21 15.91 10.12
N ASP A 256 9.27 15.56 11.00
CA ASP A 256 7.94 16.19 11.11
C ASP A 256 8.03 17.69 11.42
N HIS A 257 9.03 18.07 12.22
CA HIS A 257 9.27 19.45 12.58
C HIS A 257 10.18 20.18 11.58
N GLY A 258 10.54 19.54 10.46
CA GLY A 258 11.35 20.13 9.40
C GLY A 258 12.83 20.29 9.74
N VAL A 259 13.35 19.45 10.65
CA VAL A 259 14.79 19.34 10.91
C VAL A 259 15.39 18.46 9.82
N ASP A 260 16.01 19.10 8.84
CA ASP A 260 16.70 18.45 7.74
C ASP A 260 18.23 18.74 7.79
N PRO A 261 19.06 18.01 7.02
CA PRO A 261 20.51 18.22 7.01
C PRO A 261 20.94 19.65 6.63
N SER A 262 20.18 20.33 5.78
CA SER A 262 20.43 21.73 5.40
C SER A 262 20.22 22.66 6.59
N TYR A 263 19.15 22.45 7.36
CA TYR A 263 18.88 23.20 8.57
C TYR A 263 19.98 23.04 9.61
N ILE A 264 20.40 21.80 9.86
CA ILE A 264 21.48 21.50 10.80
C ILE A 264 22.78 22.19 10.37
N ARG A 265 23.16 22.10 9.08
CA ARG A 265 24.33 22.83 8.54
C ARG A 265 24.20 24.34 8.76
N SER A 266 23.01 24.90 8.54
CA SER A 266 22.78 26.34 8.68
C SER A 266 23.01 26.84 10.12
N LEU A 267 22.64 26.05 11.14
CA LEU A 267 22.88 26.39 12.55
C LEU A 267 24.34 26.19 12.94
N LYS A 268 24.99 25.14 12.42
CA LYS A 268 26.42 24.89 12.60
C LYS A 268 27.26 26.05 12.05
N GLU A 269 26.97 26.52 10.84
CA GLU A 269 27.62 27.71 10.25
C GLU A 269 27.37 29.00 11.04
N ALA A 270 26.25 29.07 11.76
CA ALA A 270 25.94 30.19 12.64
C ALA A 270 26.64 30.10 14.01
N GLY A 271 27.44 29.04 14.23
CA GLY A 271 28.23 28.81 15.44
C GLY A 271 27.53 27.98 16.51
N TYR A 272 26.39 27.35 16.20
CA TYR A 272 25.71 26.41 17.11
C TYR A 272 26.09 24.98 16.73
N GLU A 273 27.17 24.50 17.33
CA GLU A 273 27.64 23.13 17.14
C GLU A 273 27.04 22.19 18.19
N ARG A 274 26.92 20.89 17.85
CA ARG A 274 26.57 19.81 18.79
C ARG A 274 25.20 19.96 19.48
N LEU A 275 24.23 20.59 18.83
CA LEU A 275 22.86 20.62 19.32
C LEU A 275 22.26 19.21 19.32
N SER A 276 21.46 18.86 20.30
CA SER A 276 20.63 17.64 20.27
C SER A 276 19.50 17.76 19.24
N LEU A 277 18.91 16.63 18.82
CA LEU A 277 17.72 16.64 17.96
C LEU A 277 16.56 17.43 18.58
N SER A 278 16.38 17.34 19.90
CA SER A 278 15.35 18.11 20.59
C SER A 278 15.62 19.62 20.57
N GLU A 279 16.88 20.05 20.65
CA GLU A 279 17.25 21.48 20.54
C GLU A 279 17.06 22.00 19.11
N LEU A 280 17.44 21.21 18.10
CA LEU A 280 17.22 21.51 16.69
C LEU A 280 15.72 21.66 16.39
N ARG A 281 14.91 20.69 16.83
CA ARG A 281 13.46 20.73 16.72
C ARG A 281 12.90 22.01 17.36
N ARG A 282 13.27 22.27 18.62
CA ARG A 282 12.77 23.45 19.33
C ARG A 282 13.17 24.75 18.61
N ALA A 283 14.42 24.85 18.12
CA ALA A 283 14.83 26.02 17.33
C ALA A 283 13.97 26.18 16.06
N ARG A 284 13.67 25.08 15.38
CA ARG A 284 12.86 25.07 14.15
C ARG A 284 11.41 25.47 14.42
N ASP A 285 10.81 24.96 15.49
CA ASP A 285 9.44 25.26 15.92
C ASP A 285 9.24 26.75 16.23
N HIS A 286 10.24 27.36 16.85
CA HIS A 286 10.25 28.78 17.14
C HIS A 286 10.70 29.64 15.93
N GLY A 287 10.92 29.03 14.76
CA GLY A 287 11.28 29.73 13.53
C GLY A 287 12.68 30.36 13.57
N VAL A 288 13.60 29.80 14.36
CA VAL A 288 15.01 30.22 14.39
C VAL A 288 15.68 29.80 13.10
N THR A 289 16.27 30.77 12.40
CA THR A 289 17.03 30.58 11.16
C THR A 289 18.44 31.15 11.29
N ARG A 290 19.37 30.69 10.44
CA ARG A 290 20.71 31.29 10.32
C ARG A 290 20.66 32.81 10.12
N GLY A 291 19.74 33.29 9.27
CA GLY A 291 19.56 34.72 9.03
C GLY A 291 19.09 35.48 10.27
N PHE A 292 18.17 34.91 11.05
CA PHE A 292 17.74 35.51 12.31
C PHE A 292 18.88 35.57 13.33
N ILE A 293 19.64 34.48 13.48
CA ILE A 293 20.83 34.45 14.34
C ILE A 293 21.82 35.56 13.94
N GLN A 294 22.11 35.72 12.65
CA GLN A 294 23.03 36.76 12.17
C GLN A 294 22.57 38.17 12.53
N ARG A 295 21.25 38.45 12.46
CA ARG A 295 20.68 39.74 12.89
C ARG A 295 20.81 39.95 14.40
N VAL A 296 20.60 38.91 15.20
CA VAL A 296 20.84 38.97 16.66
C VAL A 296 22.30 39.33 16.94
N LYS A 297 23.27 38.66 16.29
CA LYS A 297 24.69 38.98 16.45
C LYS A 297 25.03 40.42 16.01
N ALA A 298 24.48 40.87 14.90
CA ALA A 298 24.68 42.23 14.37
C ALA A 298 24.15 43.35 15.28
N ARG A 299 23.16 43.05 16.14
CA ARG A 299 22.64 43.97 17.16
C ARG A 299 23.48 44.04 18.43
N GLY A 300 24.62 43.34 18.48
CA GLY A 300 25.56 43.41 19.60
C GLY A 300 25.34 42.38 20.70
N TYR A 301 24.47 41.39 20.49
CA TYR A 301 24.25 40.28 21.45
C TYR A 301 25.43 39.27 21.51
N GLY A 302 26.46 39.44 20.69
CA GLY A 302 27.63 38.56 20.70
C GLY A 302 27.31 37.15 20.19
N ASN A 303 27.60 36.13 21.00
CA ASN A 303 27.28 34.72 20.73
C ASN A 303 26.26 34.20 21.76
N PRO A 304 24.98 34.59 21.64
CA PRO A 304 23.95 34.19 22.60
C PRO A 304 23.72 32.68 22.57
N SER A 305 23.23 32.11 23.66
CA SER A 305 22.80 30.70 23.67
C SER A 305 21.59 30.49 22.76
N LEU A 306 21.33 29.25 22.34
CA LEU A 306 20.16 28.94 21.51
C LEU A 306 18.86 29.33 22.20
N ASP A 307 18.77 29.13 23.52
CA ASP A 307 17.64 29.57 24.34
C ASP A 307 17.43 31.09 24.33
N GLU A 308 18.52 31.86 24.30
CA GLU A 308 18.42 33.31 24.19
C GLU A 308 17.97 33.73 22.80
N VAL A 309 18.47 33.09 21.73
CA VAL A 309 17.97 33.32 20.36
C VAL A 309 16.47 33.05 20.27
N ILE A 310 16.01 31.90 20.79
CA ILE A 310 14.59 31.55 20.81
C ILE A 310 13.77 32.59 21.59
N ARG A 311 14.22 32.99 22.79
CA ARG A 311 13.55 34.04 23.57
C ARG A 311 13.47 35.38 22.83
N LEU A 312 14.50 35.76 22.09
CA LEU A 312 14.50 36.98 21.29
C LEU A 312 13.53 36.87 20.11
N ARG A 313 13.46 35.70 19.48
CA ARG A 313 12.51 35.40 18.38
C ARG A 313 11.07 35.49 18.85
N ASP A 314 10.74 34.86 19.98
CA ASP A 314 9.40 34.85 20.57
C ASP A 314 8.94 36.24 21.02
N ARG A 315 9.88 37.10 21.41
CA ARG A 315 9.62 38.50 21.79
C ARG A 315 9.51 39.44 20.60
N GLY A 316 9.53 38.92 19.38
CA GLY A 316 9.33 39.72 18.16
C GLY A 316 10.53 40.56 17.75
N LEU A 317 11.75 40.19 18.17
CA LEU A 317 12.94 40.80 17.56
C LEU A 317 12.96 40.42 16.07
N GLU A 318 12.90 41.41 15.18
CA GLU A 318 12.88 41.17 13.73
C GLU A 318 14.24 40.96 13.11
#